data_AF-A0A6G1IK09-F1
#
_entry.id   AF-A0A6G1IK09-F1
#
_cell.length_a   1.000
_cell.length_b   1.000
_cell.length_c   1.000
_cell.angle_alpha   90.00
_cell.angle_beta   90.00
_cell.angle_gamma   90.00
#
_symmetry.space_group_name_H-M   'P 1'
#
loop_
_entity.id
_entity.type
_entity.pdbx_description
1 polymer ?
#
loop_
_entity_poly.entity_id
_entity_poly.type
_entity_poly.pdbx_seq_one_letter_code
_entity_poly.pdbx_strand_id
1 'polypeptide(L)'
;MEFDSLPRKQQDLIRDKVIMANPVQVTNSYLFDTWFLPPKLASIPRPIQDIARKVFYEQNTFHFAEGYALSGLIVNQDIAKSLRKIGVDGHCDLGRIAKGLTLCTNLQEVEIGVDEALLVQFESLPKNGHQVQRLRPQDISFELNRLVLRASGVQALRRLRFPKVRFTPLIHSATVSLDKRRNTGPVPGGVLETIVAKEMMGPGKSTIITLLPTEPKKRKAEEPVVYIGHKNGVVKRRGLAAQRKVLQRSMMRAGMHDHGYEVAGTPRAPEPAPETKAVQRFSRFLDLPPELRNRIYSFVLCGKGPINPSTRPPTSSYTDCRVPKIPTETPHSALALLQTNKQVFQEAVGIYYGSNAFVFYYPIQSMMFLESISGTRKSYIKNITLWYKQAYQQGGMHFFDFALLQLSNLLSLEHLEILLDETIARNIQRGSAKLPGEERLRQMTKAGVTLTCRCPEGDVIIWHNYDEAGNRIESGNPYRRLSISEARLMIEGAKVVERRVTQE
;
A
#
# COMPACT_ATOMS: atom_id res chain seq x y z
N MET A 1 -24.71 2.36 45.10
CA MET A 1 -26.06 1.95 44.68
C MET A 1 -25.99 1.64 43.20
N GLU A 2 -26.43 0.45 42.79
CA GLU A 2 -26.40 0.04 41.37
C GLU A 2 -27.67 0.51 40.67
N PHE A 3 -27.62 0.75 39.36
CA PHE A 3 -28.79 1.20 38.59
C PHE A 3 -29.99 0.26 38.73
N ASP A 4 -29.72 -1.05 38.74
CA ASP A 4 -30.75 -2.08 38.85
C ASP A 4 -31.39 -2.14 40.26
N SER A 5 -30.75 -1.55 41.27
CA SER A 5 -31.33 -1.43 42.62
C SER A 5 -32.32 -0.28 42.78
N LEU A 6 -32.44 0.61 41.78
CA LEU A 6 -33.39 1.73 41.82
C LEU A 6 -34.82 1.26 41.58
N PRO A 7 -35.84 1.91 42.19
CA PRO A 7 -37.23 1.73 41.82
C PRO A 7 -37.46 1.92 40.32
N ARG A 8 -38.32 1.08 39.72
CA ARG A 8 -38.59 1.08 38.27
C ARG A 8 -38.91 2.47 37.69
N LYS A 9 -39.71 3.27 38.40
CA LYS A 9 -40.02 4.66 37.99
C LYS A 9 -38.77 5.54 37.84
N GLN A 10 -37.76 5.36 38.69
CA GLN A 10 -36.51 6.11 38.61
C GLN A 10 -35.61 5.57 37.49
N GLN A 11 -35.58 4.24 37.28
CA GLN A 11 -34.88 3.65 36.14
C GLN A 11 -35.45 4.18 34.82
N ASP A 12 -36.77 4.18 34.67
CA ASP A 12 -37.48 4.65 33.48
C ASP A 12 -37.22 6.14 33.23
N LEU A 13 -37.25 6.97 34.30
CA LEU A 13 -36.88 8.39 34.22
C LEU A 13 -35.43 8.58 33.73
N ILE A 14 -34.47 7.80 34.26
CA ILE A 14 -33.08 7.87 33.81
C ILE A 14 -32.98 7.44 32.35
N ARG A 15 -33.59 6.31 31.96
CA ARG A 15 -33.55 5.83 30.56
C ARG A 15 -34.09 6.89 29.60
N ASP A 16 -35.26 7.47 29.90
CA ASP A 16 -35.91 8.50 29.08
C ASP A 16 -35.05 9.79 28.95
N LYS A 17 -34.43 10.22 30.05
CA LYS A 17 -33.71 11.52 30.08
C LYS A 17 -32.26 11.43 29.65
N VAL A 18 -31.63 10.26 29.82
CA VAL A 18 -30.17 10.11 29.75
C VAL A 18 -29.74 9.28 28.55
N ILE A 19 -30.51 8.27 28.15
CA ILE A 19 -30.15 7.44 27.00
C ILE A 19 -30.66 8.14 25.75
N MET A 20 -29.73 8.51 24.88
CA MET A 20 -30.01 9.19 23.62
C MET A 20 -30.19 8.15 22.52
N ALA A 21 -31.19 8.37 21.67
CA ALA A 21 -31.39 7.55 20.47
C ALA A 21 -30.25 7.73 19.45
N ASN A 22 -29.64 8.92 19.43
CA ASN A 22 -28.53 9.26 18.54
C ASN A 22 -27.21 9.38 19.32
N PRO A 23 -26.06 9.11 18.68
CA PRO A 23 -24.76 9.32 19.28
C PRO A 23 -24.56 10.77 19.76
N VAL A 24 -23.98 10.92 20.95
CA VAL A 24 -23.67 12.21 21.56
C VAL A 24 -22.46 12.80 20.83
N GLN A 25 -22.67 13.90 20.10
CA GLN A 25 -21.60 14.58 19.38
C GLN A 25 -20.73 15.40 20.34
N VAL A 26 -19.42 15.11 20.31
CA VAL A 26 -18.39 15.79 21.10
C VAL A 26 -17.61 16.72 20.19
N THR A 27 -18.09 17.96 20.07
CA THR A 27 -17.53 18.96 19.15
C THR A 27 -16.42 19.80 19.76
N ASN A 28 -16.28 19.85 21.09
CA ASN A 28 -15.25 20.62 21.80
C ASN A 28 -14.71 19.87 23.02
N SER A 29 -13.47 20.17 23.41
CA SER A 29 -12.82 19.63 24.62
C SER A 29 -13.51 20.02 25.93
N TYR A 30 -14.36 21.06 25.91
CA TYR A 30 -15.11 21.56 27.07
C TYR A 30 -16.26 20.66 27.53
N LEU A 31 -16.59 19.60 26.80
CA LEU A 31 -17.60 18.62 27.22
C LEU A 31 -17.24 17.89 28.52
N PHE A 32 -15.99 18.04 28.98
CA PHE A 32 -15.53 17.48 30.24
C PHE A 32 -15.15 18.54 31.28
N ASP A 33 -15.44 19.82 31.03
CA ASP A 33 -15.57 20.72 32.19
C ASP A 33 -16.71 20.18 33.04
N THR A 34 -16.45 20.04 34.34
CA THR A 34 -17.32 19.41 35.36
C THR A 34 -18.76 19.94 35.40
N TRP A 35 -19.03 21.05 34.70
CA TRP A 35 -20.30 21.74 34.60
C TRP A 35 -21.14 21.37 33.37
N PHE A 36 -20.57 20.73 32.33
CA PHE A 36 -21.30 20.38 31.11
C PHE A 36 -21.98 19.01 31.23
N LEU A 37 -22.86 18.88 32.21
CA LEU A 37 -23.91 17.86 32.14
C LEU A 37 -24.92 18.32 31.09
N PRO A 38 -25.37 17.45 30.16
CA PRO A 38 -26.51 17.76 29.31
C PRO A 38 -27.62 18.40 30.15
N PRO A 39 -28.27 19.49 29.73
CA PRO A 39 -29.31 20.16 30.53
C PRO A 39 -30.39 19.20 31.06
N LYS A 40 -30.61 18.08 30.35
CA LYS A 40 -31.47 16.97 30.76
C LYS A 40 -31.02 16.29 32.08
N LEU A 41 -29.73 16.13 32.35
CA LEU A 41 -29.20 15.58 33.60
C LEU A 41 -29.38 16.53 34.79
N ALA A 42 -29.52 17.84 34.55
CA ALA A 42 -29.85 18.81 35.59
C ALA A 42 -31.31 18.68 36.08
N SER A 43 -32.19 18.10 35.26
CA SER A 43 -33.59 17.82 35.64
C SER A 43 -33.76 16.58 36.52
N ILE A 44 -32.70 15.79 36.71
CA ILE A 44 -32.74 14.56 37.51
C ILE A 44 -32.52 14.90 38.99
N PRO A 45 -33.32 14.35 39.93
CA PRO A 45 -33.13 14.57 41.36
C PRO A 45 -31.72 14.22 41.83
N ARG A 46 -31.13 15.08 42.66
CA ARG A 46 -29.76 14.93 43.20
C ARG A 46 -29.43 13.53 43.75
N PRO A 47 -30.33 12.84 44.50
CA PRO A 47 -29.99 11.52 45.08
C PRO A 47 -29.68 10.43 44.05
N ILE A 48 -30.15 10.57 42.80
CA ILE A 48 -29.94 9.59 41.72
C ILE A 48 -29.08 10.15 40.58
N GLN A 49 -28.58 11.39 40.72
CA GLN A 49 -27.85 12.08 39.65
C GLN A 49 -26.52 11.42 39.32
N ASP A 50 -25.81 10.87 40.31
CA ASP A 50 -24.54 10.15 40.08
C ASP A 50 -24.75 8.83 39.34
N ILE A 51 -25.84 8.11 39.67
CA ILE A 51 -26.23 6.88 38.96
C ILE A 51 -26.62 7.23 37.53
N ALA A 52 -27.42 8.28 37.35
CA ALA A 52 -27.79 8.78 36.04
C ALA A 52 -26.56 9.17 35.19
N ARG A 53 -25.57 9.85 35.80
CA ARG A 53 -24.31 10.20 35.15
C ARG A 53 -23.52 8.96 34.72
N LYS A 54 -23.44 7.94 35.58
CA LYS A 54 -22.80 6.67 35.22
C LYS A 54 -23.50 6.00 34.03
N VAL A 55 -24.84 5.90 34.09
CA VAL A 55 -25.66 5.36 32.98
C VAL A 55 -25.46 6.15 31.68
N PHE A 56 -25.32 7.48 31.77
CA PHE A 56 -25.04 8.33 30.61
C PHE A 56 -23.78 7.90 29.86
N TYR A 57 -22.65 7.79 30.56
CA TYR A 57 -21.39 7.43 29.93
C TYR A 57 -21.33 5.96 29.53
N GLU A 58 -22.02 5.08 30.26
CA GLU A 58 -21.98 3.64 30.00
C GLU A 58 -22.89 3.20 28.85
N GLN A 59 -24.06 3.83 28.65
CA GLN A 59 -25.06 3.34 27.70
C GLN A 59 -25.14 4.15 26.40
N ASN A 60 -24.58 5.35 26.35
CA ASN A 60 -24.55 6.17 25.13
C ASN A 60 -23.28 5.91 24.30
N THR A 61 -23.40 6.15 22.99
CA THR A 61 -22.25 6.24 22.09
C THR A 61 -21.80 7.69 21.98
N PHE A 62 -20.50 7.94 22.14
CA PHE A 62 -19.91 9.27 22.06
C PHE A 62 -19.08 9.42 20.80
N HIS A 63 -19.42 10.40 19.95
CA HIS A 63 -18.74 10.65 18.68
C HIS A 63 -17.85 11.87 18.79
N PHE A 64 -16.55 11.69 18.60
CA PHE A 64 -15.56 12.76 18.59
C PHE A 64 -15.27 13.14 17.14
N ALA A 65 -15.53 14.39 16.79
CA ALA A 65 -15.29 14.90 15.44
C ALA A 65 -13.80 14.85 15.05
N GLU A 66 -12.89 14.88 16.03
CA GLU A 66 -11.44 14.86 15.82
C GLU A 66 -10.72 14.14 16.97
N GLY A 67 -9.57 13.53 16.67
CA GLY A 67 -8.71 12.88 17.68
C GLY A 67 -8.22 13.80 18.81
N TYR A 68 -8.19 15.12 18.61
CA TYR A 68 -7.86 16.08 19.67
C TYR A 68 -8.96 16.15 20.74
N ALA A 69 -10.23 16.11 20.34
CA ALA A 69 -11.35 16.12 21.28
C ALA A 69 -11.30 14.88 22.20
N LEU A 70 -10.93 13.72 21.64
CA LEU A 70 -10.70 12.50 22.43
C LEU A 70 -9.53 12.66 23.40
N SER A 71 -8.47 13.36 23.02
CA SER A 71 -7.33 13.63 23.90
C SER A 71 -7.70 14.51 25.10
N GLY A 72 -8.78 15.29 25.01
CA GLY A 72 -9.35 16.04 26.15
C GLY A 72 -9.77 15.16 27.33
N LEU A 73 -10.03 13.85 27.09
CA LEU A 73 -10.31 12.88 28.16
C LEU A 73 -9.16 12.71 29.15
N ILE A 74 -7.94 13.13 28.81
CA ILE A 74 -6.79 13.14 29.73
C ILE A 74 -7.12 13.91 31.02
N VAL A 75 -7.92 14.99 30.91
CA VAL A 75 -8.28 15.84 32.06
C VAL A 75 -9.28 15.13 32.97
N ASN A 76 -10.11 14.23 32.45
CA ASN A 76 -11.17 13.54 33.20
C ASN A 76 -11.11 12.03 33.03
N GLN A 77 -10.11 11.40 33.65
CA GLN A 77 -9.88 9.96 33.55
C GLN A 77 -11.06 9.11 34.04
N ASP A 78 -11.83 9.59 35.01
CA ASP A 78 -12.97 8.83 35.54
C ASP A 78 -14.13 8.74 34.54
N ILE A 79 -14.34 9.81 33.76
CA ILE A 79 -15.27 9.79 32.63
C ILE A 79 -14.73 8.84 31.56
N ALA A 80 -13.45 8.95 31.20
CA ALA A 80 -12.83 8.06 30.20
C ALA A 80 -12.99 6.57 30.56
N LYS A 81 -12.80 6.21 31.84
CA LYS A 81 -13.01 4.85 32.36
C LYS A 81 -14.49 4.44 32.36
N SER A 82 -15.44 5.36 32.25
CA SER A 82 -16.88 5.03 32.24
C SER A 82 -17.42 4.81 30.84
N LEU A 83 -16.71 5.24 29.80
CA LEU A 83 -17.15 5.12 28.40
C LEU A 83 -17.12 3.65 27.93
N ARG A 84 -18.20 3.20 27.29
CA ARG A 84 -18.31 1.86 26.68
C ARG A 84 -18.30 1.89 25.15
N LYS A 85 -18.80 2.95 24.51
CA LYS A 85 -18.93 3.05 23.06
C LYS A 85 -18.42 4.41 22.58
N ILE A 86 -17.42 4.40 21.69
CA ILE A 86 -16.82 5.62 21.13
C ILE A 86 -16.77 5.52 19.61
N GLY A 87 -17.13 6.61 18.93
CA GLY A 87 -16.79 6.89 17.54
C GLY A 87 -15.79 8.04 17.47
N VAL A 88 -14.77 7.97 16.63
CA VAL A 88 -13.80 9.07 16.47
C VAL A 88 -13.27 9.17 15.05
N ASP A 89 -13.32 10.37 14.48
CA ASP A 89 -12.75 10.63 13.15
C ASP A 89 -11.26 11.01 13.24
N GLY A 90 -10.45 10.34 12.42
CA GLY A 90 -8.99 10.44 12.36
C GLY A 90 -8.49 10.84 10.99
N HIS A 91 -8.34 12.15 10.75
CA HIS A 91 -7.88 12.70 9.48
C HIS A 91 -6.41 12.43 9.11
N CYS A 92 -5.63 11.76 9.98
CA CYS A 92 -4.29 11.18 9.80
C CYS A 92 -3.54 11.01 11.13
N ASP A 93 -4.04 11.61 12.22
CA ASP A 93 -3.42 11.51 13.54
C ASP A 93 -3.97 10.32 14.35
N LEU A 94 -3.80 9.13 13.78
CA LEU A 94 -4.20 7.88 14.46
C LEU A 94 -3.41 7.64 15.75
N GLY A 95 -2.23 8.28 15.89
CA GLY A 95 -1.41 8.20 17.10
C GLY A 95 -2.09 8.89 18.29
N ARG A 96 -2.64 10.08 18.11
CA ARG A 96 -3.43 10.75 19.16
C ARG A 96 -4.69 9.99 19.51
N ILE A 97 -5.39 9.42 18.51
CA ILE A 97 -6.55 8.58 18.76
C ILE A 97 -6.15 7.38 19.62
N ALA A 98 -5.10 6.65 19.24
CA ALA A 98 -4.60 5.53 20.03
C ALA A 98 -4.29 5.94 21.48
N LYS A 99 -3.64 7.09 21.69
CA LYS A 99 -3.33 7.64 23.02
C LYS A 99 -4.58 8.03 23.82
N GLY A 100 -5.63 8.54 23.19
CA GLY A 100 -6.90 8.83 23.88
C GLY A 100 -7.63 7.54 24.28
N LEU A 101 -7.63 6.54 23.39
CA LEU A 101 -8.29 5.26 23.62
C LEU A 101 -7.64 4.46 24.76
N THR A 102 -6.34 4.61 25.04
CA THR A 102 -5.69 3.91 26.18
C THR A 102 -6.24 4.34 27.54
N LEU A 103 -6.86 5.51 27.64
CA LEU A 103 -7.49 6.00 28.87
C LEU A 103 -8.83 5.32 29.14
N CYS A 104 -9.44 4.76 28.10
CA CYS A 104 -10.78 4.21 28.13
C CYS A 104 -10.74 2.69 28.37
N THR A 105 -10.42 2.32 29.61
CA THR A 105 -10.16 0.92 30.04
C THR A 105 -11.34 -0.05 29.89
N ASN A 106 -12.52 0.49 29.63
CA ASN A 106 -13.81 -0.17 29.77
C ASN A 106 -14.60 -0.21 28.46
N LEU A 107 -13.98 0.21 27.35
CA LEU A 107 -14.57 0.21 26.02
C LEU A 107 -14.96 -1.18 25.56
N GLN A 108 -16.16 -1.26 24.99
CA GLN A 108 -16.72 -2.45 24.36
C GLN A 108 -16.75 -2.31 22.85
N GLU A 109 -17.01 -1.10 22.35
CA GLU A 109 -17.09 -0.81 20.92
C GLU A 109 -16.34 0.47 20.57
N VAL A 110 -15.49 0.37 19.54
CA VAL A 110 -14.75 1.49 18.99
C VAL A 110 -15.02 1.58 17.49
N GLU A 111 -15.51 2.72 17.07
CA GLU A 111 -15.63 3.13 15.67
C GLU A 111 -14.59 4.19 15.36
N ILE A 112 -13.79 3.99 14.31
CA ILE A 112 -12.74 4.93 13.90
C ILE A 112 -13.02 5.36 12.47
N GLY A 113 -13.45 6.60 12.29
CA GLY A 113 -13.55 7.22 10.99
C GLY A 113 -12.15 7.45 10.42
N VAL A 114 -11.88 6.97 9.22
CA VAL A 114 -10.55 7.05 8.59
C VAL A 114 -10.67 7.39 7.11
N ASP A 115 -9.60 7.94 6.54
CA ASP A 115 -9.39 8.00 5.10
C ASP A 115 -8.17 7.14 4.77
N GLU A 116 -8.40 5.84 4.53
CA GLU A 116 -7.31 4.89 4.32
C GLU A 116 -6.55 5.17 3.03
N ALA A 117 -7.24 5.70 2.01
CA ALA A 117 -6.60 6.15 0.78
C ALA A 117 -5.63 7.31 1.02
N LEU A 118 -6.01 8.24 1.89
CA LEU A 118 -5.15 9.33 2.34
C LEU A 118 -3.97 8.81 3.18
N LEU A 119 -4.16 7.80 4.05
CA LEU A 119 -3.05 7.17 4.78
C LEU A 119 -2.05 6.49 3.84
N VAL A 120 -2.52 5.76 2.84
CA VAL A 120 -1.67 5.20 1.77
C VAL A 120 -0.91 6.33 1.08
N GLN A 121 -1.60 7.40 0.71
CA GLN A 121 -0.98 8.56 0.09
C GLN A 121 0.14 9.11 0.98
N PHE A 122 -0.11 9.41 2.26
CA PHE A 122 0.88 9.94 3.18
C PHE A 122 2.08 9.02 3.38
N GLU A 123 1.85 7.72 3.59
CA GLU A 123 2.93 6.74 3.76
C GLU A 123 3.66 6.42 2.45
N SER A 124 3.02 6.68 1.30
CA SER A 124 3.65 6.57 -0.01
C SER A 124 4.52 7.78 -0.34
N LEU A 125 4.32 8.94 0.29
CA LEU A 125 5.18 10.12 0.12
C LEU A 125 6.57 9.78 0.67
N PRO A 126 7.57 9.56 -0.17
CA PRO A 126 8.93 9.50 0.29
C PRO A 126 9.28 10.93 0.68
N LYS A 127 10.05 11.10 1.75
CA LYS A 127 10.60 12.39 2.22
C LYS A 127 11.49 13.13 1.18
N ASN A 128 11.46 12.71 -0.09
CA ASN A 128 12.46 12.91 -1.14
C ASN A 128 11.86 13.32 -2.52
N GLY A 129 10.81 14.14 -2.56
CA GLY A 129 10.42 14.81 -3.82
C GLY A 129 9.50 14.03 -4.78
N HIS A 130 8.64 13.15 -4.25
CA HIS A 130 7.59 12.52 -5.04
C HIS A 130 6.29 13.35 -5.00
N GLN A 131 5.58 13.39 -6.12
CA GLN A 131 4.27 14.02 -6.25
C GLN A 131 3.20 13.24 -5.49
N VAL A 132 2.42 13.99 -4.72
CA VAL A 132 1.22 13.54 -4.03
C VAL A 132 0.22 12.97 -5.05
N GLN A 133 -0.06 11.67 -4.95
CA GLN A 133 -1.05 10.99 -5.79
C GLN A 133 -2.31 10.66 -5.02
N ARG A 134 -3.45 11.23 -5.44
CA ARG A 134 -4.75 10.86 -4.88
C ARG A 134 -5.22 9.62 -5.63
N LEU A 135 -5.26 8.51 -4.92
CA LEU A 135 -5.79 7.25 -5.44
C LEU A 135 -7.21 7.10 -4.89
N ARG A 136 -8.13 6.60 -5.72
CA ARG A 136 -9.43 6.17 -5.20
C ARG A 136 -9.24 4.86 -4.45
N PRO A 137 -10.08 4.55 -3.44
CA PRO A 137 -9.99 3.29 -2.71
C PRO A 137 -9.85 2.05 -3.61
N GLN A 138 -10.62 1.96 -4.69
CA GLN A 138 -10.60 0.85 -5.65
C GLN A 138 -9.32 0.74 -6.50
N ASP A 139 -8.58 1.85 -6.66
CA ASP A 139 -7.33 1.84 -7.42
C ASP A 139 -6.12 1.50 -6.53
N ILE A 140 -6.33 1.38 -5.21
CA ILE A 140 -5.28 1.01 -4.26
C ILE A 140 -5.19 -0.51 -4.21
N SER A 141 -4.14 -1.06 -4.81
CA SER A 141 -3.84 -2.48 -4.68
C SER A 141 -3.57 -2.85 -3.21
N PHE A 142 -3.89 -4.10 -2.85
CA PHE A 142 -3.63 -4.61 -1.50
C PHE A 142 -2.16 -4.43 -1.08
N GLU A 143 -1.20 -4.64 -1.98
CA GLU A 143 0.22 -4.45 -1.67
C GLU A 143 0.59 -3.00 -1.39
N LEU A 144 0.01 -2.05 -2.13
CA LEU A 144 0.20 -0.63 -1.86
C LEU A 144 -0.46 -0.24 -0.53
N ASN A 145 -1.64 -0.80 -0.27
CA ASN A 145 -2.38 -0.57 0.95
C ASN A 145 -1.62 -1.03 2.21
N ARG A 146 -0.74 -2.04 2.11
CA ARG A 146 0.15 -2.47 3.22
C ARG A 146 1.10 -1.37 3.72
N LEU A 147 1.31 -0.29 2.96
CA LEU A 147 2.05 0.87 3.46
C LEU A 147 1.40 1.48 4.71
N VAL A 148 0.08 1.36 4.86
CA VAL A 148 -0.66 1.81 6.04
C VAL A 148 -0.13 1.17 7.33
N LEU A 149 0.39 -0.07 7.27
CA LEU A 149 1.01 -0.71 8.43
C LEU A 149 2.28 0.00 8.90
N ARG A 150 2.91 0.84 8.09
CA ARG A 150 4.13 1.57 8.49
C ARG A 150 3.79 2.82 9.30
N ALA A 151 2.57 3.33 9.19
CA ALA A 151 2.13 4.51 9.92
C ALA A 151 2.24 4.27 11.43
N SER A 152 2.93 5.16 12.12
CA SER A 152 3.16 5.05 13.58
C SER A 152 1.86 5.02 14.37
N GLY A 153 0.84 5.78 13.93
CA GLY A 153 -0.48 5.77 14.53
C GLY A 153 -1.20 4.43 14.37
N VAL A 154 -1.07 3.77 13.21
CA VAL A 154 -1.63 2.43 12.98
C VAL A 154 -0.93 1.40 13.87
N GLN A 155 0.40 1.47 14.00
CA GLN A 155 1.16 0.62 14.92
C GLN A 155 0.74 0.81 16.38
N ALA A 156 0.40 2.04 16.78
CA ALA A 156 -0.13 2.31 18.12
C ALA A 156 -1.52 1.68 18.30
N LEU A 157 -2.42 1.83 17.32
CA LEU A 157 -3.75 1.21 17.34
C LEU A 157 -3.68 -0.31 17.45
N ARG A 158 -2.80 -0.97 16.68
CA ARG A 158 -2.59 -2.44 16.69
C ARG A 158 -2.18 -3.01 18.05
N ARG A 159 -1.75 -2.18 19.00
CA ARG A 159 -1.40 -2.60 20.37
C ARG A 159 -2.60 -2.57 21.33
N LEU A 160 -3.70 -1.96 20.92
CA LEU A 160 -4.93 -1.87 21.70
C LEU A 160 -5.78 -3.11 21.48
N ARG A 161 -6.60 -3.47 22.47
CA ARG A 161 -7.54 -4.60 22.39
C ARG A 161 -8.92 -4.15 22.81
N PHE A 162 -9.91 -4.40 21.95
CA PHE A 162 -11.31 -4.10 22.21
C PHE A 162 -12.20 -5.28 21.78
N PRO A 163 -13.38 -5.47 22.39
CA PRO A 163 -14.31 -6.51 21.95
C PRO A 163 -14.81 -6.32 20.52
N LYS A 164 -15.06 -5.07 20.12
CA LYS A 164 -15.58 -4.72 18.79
C LYS A 164 -14.88 -3.48 18.23
N VAL A 165 -14.37 -3.59 17.02
CA VAL A 165 -13.69 -2.50 16.30
C VAL A 165 -14.27 -2.38 14.90
N ARG A 166 -14.56 -1.15 14.49
CA ARG A 166 -15.03 -0.82 13.14
C ARG A 166 -14.25 0.38 12.60
N PHE A 167 -13.86 0.30 11.33
CA PHE A 167 -13.38 1.45 10.59
C PHE A 167 -14.52 1.95 9.70
N THR A 168 -14.75 3.25 9.68
CA THR A 168 -15.84 3.87 8.92
C THR A 168 -15.34 5.07 8.11
N PRO A 169 -16.11 5.58 7.14
CA PRO A 169 -15.86 6.90 6.55
C PRO A 169 -15.86 8.00 7.60
N LEU A 170 -15.29 9.16 7.27
CA LEU A 170 -15.24 10.33 8.15
C LEU A 170 -16.63 10.98 8.26
N ILE A 171 -17.50 10.36 9.07
CA ILE A 171 -18.91 10.74 9.21
C ILE A 171 -19.15 11.64 10.44
N HIS A 172 -18.23 11.69 11.40
CA HIS A 172 -18.39 12.47 12.64
C HIS A 172 -17.84 13.90 12.53
N SER A 173 -16.92 14.13 11.60
CA SER A 173 -16.28 15.43 11.43
C SER A 173 -17.20 16.43 10.74
N ALA A 174 -17.57 17.49 11.45
CA ALA A 174 -18.34 18.61 10.91
C ALA A 174 -17.55 19.43 9.87
N THR A 175 -16.21 19.29 9.83
CA THR A 175 -15.34 20.07 8.94
C THR A 175 -15.20 19.47 7.55
N VAL A 176 -15.63 18.22 7.35
CA VAL A 176 -15.56 17.53 6.06
C VAL A 176 -16.81 17.81 5.25
N SER A 177 -16.64 18.42 4.07
CA SER A 177 -17.74 18.61 3.12
C SER A 177 -18.38 17.26 2.76
N LEU A 178 -19.71 17.26 2.53
CA LEU A 178 -20.47 16.04 2.18
C LEU A 178 -19.82 15.25 1.03
N ASP A 179 -19.30 15.95 0.02
CA ASP A 179 -18.61 15.33 -1.12
C ASP A 179 -17.33 14.60 -0.72
N LYS A 180 -16.59 15.13 0.27
CA LYS A 180 -15.39 14.49 0.77
C LYS A 180 -15.71 13.25 1.59
N ARG A 181 -16.83 13.24 2.34
CA ARG A 181 -17.23 12.08 3.15
C ARG A 181 -17.38 10.81 2.31
N ARG A 182 -17.91 10.93 1.09
CA ARG A 182 -18.10 9.81 0.15
C ARG A 182 -16.81 9.15 -0.31
N ASN A 183 -15.71 9.89 -0.31
CA ASN A 183 -14.42 9.41 -0.79
C ASN A 183 -13.47 9.02 0.35
N THR A 184 -13.96 9.05 1.60
CA THR A 184 -13.23 8.61 2.78
C THR A 184 -13.71 7.23 3.20
N GLY A 185 -13.00 6.61 4.14
CA GLY A 185 -13.32 5.31 4.70
C GLY A 185 -12.18 4.33 4.61
N PRO A 186 -12.40 3.12 5.14
CA PRO A 186 -11.55 1.99 4.82
C PRO A 186 -11.64 1.66 3.33
N VAL A 187 -10.52 1.21 2.77
CA VAL A 187 -10.53 0.56 1.46
C VAL A 187 -11.22 -0.81 1.66
N PRO A 188 -12.26 -1.17 0.89
CA PRO A 188 -12.92 -2.46 1.04
C PRO A 188 -11.93 -3.62 0.90
N GLY A 189 -11.83 -4.48 1.93
CA GLY A 189 -10.84 -5.57 1.96
C GLY A 189 -9.39 -5.11 2.18
N GLY A 190 -9.22 -3.83 2.53
CA GLY A 190 -7.96 -3.21 2.88
C GLY A 190 -7.41 -3.68 4.23
N VAL A 191 -6.24 -3.17 4.57
CA VAL A 191 -5.42 -3.54 5.71
C VAL A 191 -6.08 -3.11 7.01
N LEU A 192 -6.77 -1.97 7.04
CA LEU A 192 -7.46 -1.53 8.24
C LEU A 192 -8.55 -2.52 8.65
N GLU A 193 -9.40 -2.96 7.72
CA GLU A 193 -10.46 -3.94 8.01
C GLU A 193 -9.93 -5.35 8.24
N THR A 194 -8.98 -5.81 7.41
CA THR A 194 -8.59 -7.22 7.38
C THR A 194 -7.49 -7.59 8.38
N ILE A 195 -6.57 -6.67 8.66
CA ILE A 195 -5.41 -6.90 9.53
C ILE A 195 -5.56 -6.11 10.82
N VAL A 196 -5.71 -4.79 10.74
CA VAL A 196 -5.65 -3.92 11.93
C VAL A 196 -6.85 -4.14 12.83
N ALA A 197 -8.08 -4.15 12.29
CA ALA A 197 -9.28 -4.40 13.08
C ALA A 197 -9.21 -5.78 13.74
N LYS A 198 -8.79 -6.82 13.00
CA LYS A 198 -8.63 -8.17 13.53
C LYS A 198 -7.60 -8.24 14.67
N GLU A 199 -6.48 -7.54 14.54
CA GLU A 199 -5.48 -7.48 15.61
C GLU A 199 -5.95 -6.66 16.81
N MET A 200 -6.75 -5.62 16.59
CA MET A 200 -7.35 -4.83 17.67
C MET A 200 -8.51 -5.57 18.35
N MET A 201 -9.19 -6.49 17.67
CA MET A 201 -10.27 -7.27 18.28
C MET A 201 -9.71 -8.38 19.17
N GLY A 202 -10.21 -8.47 20.41
CA GLY A 202 -9.83 -9.54 21.33
C GLY A 202 -10.74 -9.63 22.55
N PRO A 203 -10.85 -10.80 23.20
CA PRO A 203 -11.79 -11.04 24.31
C PRO A 203 -11.44 -10.34 25.64
N GLY A 204 -10.54 -9.35 25.63
CA GLY A 204 -10.00 -8.72 26.83
C GLY A 204 -10.60 -7.36 27.15
N LYS A 205 -10.70 -7.04 28.45
CA LYS A 205 -10.75 -5.65 28.93
C LYS A 205 -9.59 -4.88 28.31
N SER A 206 -9.79 -3.61 27.92
CA SER A 206 -8.78 -2.80 27.21
C SER A 206 -7.44 -2.83 27.94
N THR A 207 -6.56 -3.74 27.53
CA THR A 207 -5.26 -3.95 28.15
C THR A 207 -4.24 -3.56 27.11
N ILE A 208 -3.38 -2.60 27.44
CA ILE A 208 -2.22 -2.30 26.62
C ILE A 208 -1.36 -3.55 26.65
N ILE A 209 -1.22 -4.21 25.50
CA ILE A 209 -0.20 -5.24 25.39
C ILE A 209 1.13 -4.50 25.42
N THR A 210 1.81 -4.56 26.57
CA THR A 210 3.22 -4.20 26.67
C THR A 210 3.98 -5.24 25.86
N LEU A 211 4.06 -5.03 24.55
CA LEU A 211 5.07 -5.69 23.73
C LEU A 211 6.39 -5.20 24.33
N LEU A 212 7.06 -6.07 25.09
CA LEU A 212 8.41 -5.81 25.58
C LEU A 212 9.20 -5.22 24.42
N PRO A 213 9.74 -3.99 24.54
CA PRO A 213 10.60 -3.46 23.51
C PRO A 213 11.68 -4.52 23.30
N THR A 214 11.81 -5.04 22.09
CA THR A 214 13.04 -5.74 21.71
C THR A 214 14.14 -4.71 21.93
N GLU A 215 14.84 -4.81 23.06
CA GLU A 215 15.92 -3.89 23.38
C GLU A 215 16.82 -3.83 22.15
N PRO A 216 17.09 -2.64 21.59
CA PRO A 216 18.12 -2.53 20.57
C PRO A 216 19.39 -3.07 21.23
N LYS A 217 19.86 -4.23 20.77
CA LYS A 217 21.12 -4.84 21.21
C LYS A 217 22.13 -3.71 21.29
N LYS A 218 22.58 -3.37 22.51
CA LYS A 218 23.58 -2.33 22.77
C LYS A 218 24.76 -2.58 21.83
N ARG A 219 24.82 -1.84 20.72
CA ARG A 219 26.01 -1.80 19.87
C ARG A 219 27.10 -1.20 20.76
N LYS A 220 28.24 -1.88 20.83
CA LYS A 220 29.47 -1.34 21.43
C LYS A 220 29.67 0.08 20.87
N ALA A 221 29.99 1.02 21.75
CA ALA A 221 30.30 2.39 21.38
C ALA A 221 31.35 2.38 20.27
N GLU A 222 30.95 2.78 19.05
CA GLU A 222 31.88 3.11 17.98
C GLU A 222 32.44 4.50 18.26
N GLU A 223 33.75 4.63 18.06
CA GLU A 223 34.56 5.83 18.29
C GLU A 223 34.04 7.06 17.53
N PRO A 224 34.28 8.28 18.05
CA PRO A 224 33.83 9.51 17.43
C PRO A 224 34.40 9.66 16.01
N VAL A 225 33.50 9.69 15.01
CA VAL A 225 33.82 10.03 13.63
C VAL A 225 34.26 11.50 13.59
N VAL A 226 35.56 11.71 13.38
CA VAL A 226 36.15 13.02 13.11
C VAL A 226 35.63 13.55 11.77
N TYR A 227 34.83 14.62 11.82
CA TYR A 227 34.44 15.36 10.63
C TYR A 227 35.66 16.13 10.08
N ILE A 228 36.20 15.66 8.96
CA ILE A 228 37.19 16.42 8.18
C ILE A 228 36.42 17.43 7.32
N GLY A 229 36.58 18.72 7.64
CA GLY A 229 36.02 19.82 6.88
C GLY A 229 36.54 19.86 5.44
N HIS A 230 35.62 19.96 4.48
CA HIS A 230 35.94 20.20 3.08
C HIS A 230 36.57 21.60 2.91
N LYS A 231 37.87 21.64 2.63
CA LYS A 231 38.53 22.77 1.96
C LYS A 231 38.62 22.48 0.46
N ASN A 232 38.22 23.48 -0.33
CA ASN A 232 38.35 23.51 -1.78
C ASN A 232 39.81 23.29 -2.21
N GLY A 233 40.04 22.28 -3.05
CA GLY A 233 41.38 21.90 -3.51
C GLY A 233 41.36 21.31 -4.92
N VAL A 234 41.92 22.10 -5.84
CA VAL A 234 42.39 21.82 -7.21
C VAL A 234 42.66 20.33 -7.53
N VAL A 235 41.97 19.82 -8.55
CA VAL A 235 42.18 18.47 -9.12
C VAL A 235 43.46 18.46 -9.96
N LYS A 236 44.52 17.81 -9.47
CA LYS A 236 45.66 17.38 -10.31
C LYS A 236 45.36 16.00 -10.91
N ARG A 237 45.37 15.93 -12.24
CA ARG A 237 45.36 14.68 -13.02
C ARG A 237 46.65 13.90 -12.78
N ARG A 238 46.56 12.61 -12.43
CA ARG A 238 47.69 11.66 -12.50
C ARG A 238 47.28 10.37 -13.23
N GLY A 239 47.90 10.19 -14.40
CA GLY A 239 48.58 8.96 -14.84
C GLY A 239 47.85 7.62 -14.82
N LEU A 240 47.28 7.26 -15.97
CA LEU A 240 46.99 5.88 -16.40
C LEU A 240 48.27 5.23 -16.93
N ALA A 241 49.00 4.47 -16.10
CA ALA A 241 50.07 3.58 -16.56
C ALA A 241 50.51 2.59 -15.47
N ALA A 242 49.65 1.65 -15.07
CA ALA A 242 50.07 0.43 -14.36
C ALA A 242 48.90 -0.56 -14.18
N GLN A 243 48.53 -1.30 -15.22
CA GLN A 243 47.71 -2.52 -15.06
C GLN A 243 47.79 -3.41 -16.30
N ARG A 244 48.96 -4.01 -16.51
CA ARG A 244 49.18 -5.14 -17.44
C ARG A 244 50.26 -6.04 -16.83
N LYS A 245 49.89 -6.98 -15.95
CA LYS A 245 50.75 -8.13 -15.56
C LYS A 245 50.11 -9.16 -14.59
N VAL A 246 48.85 -9.56 -14.78
CA VAL A 246 48.29 -10.69 -14.00
C VAL A 246 47.36 -11.58 -14.83
N LEU A 247 47.81 -12.04 -16.00
CA LEU A 247 47.09 -13.11 -16.73
C LEU A 247 48.03 -13.93 -17.61
N GLN A 248 48.97 -14.66 -17.00
CA GLN A 248 49.82 -15.61 -17.73
C GLN A 248 50.37 -16.75 -16.85
N ARG A 249 49.54 -17.33 -15.97
CA ARG A 249 49.92 -18.52 -15.16
C ARG A 249 48.75 -19.48 -14.88
N SER A 250 48.01 -19.90 -15.91
CA SER A 250 46.98 -20.95 -15.73
C SER A 250 46.80 -21.87 -16.94
N MET A 251 47.90 -22.25 -17.59
CA MET A 251 47.90 -23.34 -18.56
C MET A 251 49.17 -24.16 -18.40
N MET A 252 49.18 -25.08 -17.43
CA MET A 252 49.98 -26.32 -17.41
C MET A 252 49.52 -27.15 -16.20
N ARG A 253 48.68 -28.18 -16.43
CA ARG A 253 48.65 -29.46 -15.70
C ARG A 253 47.62 -30.38 -16.35
N ALA A 254 48.08 -31.09 -17.37
CA ALA A 254 47.55 -32.36 -17.82
C ALA A 254 48.57 -33.44 -17.38
N GLY A 255 48.08 -34.60 -16.94
CA GLY A 255 48.88 -35.77 -16.53
C GLY A 255 48.03 -36.67 -15.64
N MET A 256 47.43 -37.72 -16.21
CA MET A 256 47.89 -39.11 -16.09
C MET A 256 47.56 -39.74 -14.73
N HIS A 257 46.62 -40.68 -14.71
CA HIS A 257 46.80 -41.98 -14.08
C HIS A 257 45.81 -42.99 -14.67
N ASP A 258 46.40 -44.06 -15.19
CA ASP A 258 45.80 -45.27 -15.74
C ASP A 258 46.20 -46.41 -14.79
N HIS A 259 45.24 -47.13 -14.22
CA HIS A 259 45.45 -48.37 -13.46
C HIS A 259 44.21 -49.26 -13.61
N GLY A 260 44.37 -50.35 -14.35
CA GLY A 260 43.45 -51.48 -14.37
C GLY A 260 43.67 -52.41 -13.17
N TYR A 261 42.61 -53.11 -12.77
CA TYR A 261 42.68 -54.41 -12.10
C TYR A 261 41.48 -55.27 -12.51
N GLU A 262 41.77 -56.55 -12.75
CA GLU A 262 40.88 -57.63 -13.18
C GLU A 262 40.00 -58.21 -12.05
N VAL A 263 38.78 -58.59 -12.47
CA VAL A 263 38.04 -59.86 -12.26
C VAL A 263 38.12 -60.58 -10.89
N ALA A 264 36.96 -60.77 -10.24
CA ALA A 264 36.34 -62.09 -10.00
C ALA A 264 35.15 -62.02 -9.03
N GLY A 265 34.11 -62.82 -9.30
CA GLY A 265 33.16 -63.28 -8.29
C GLY A 265 31.72 -62.82 -8.48
N THR A 266 30.97 -63.53 -9.32
CA THR A 266 29.51 -63.47 -9.45
C THR A 266 28.82 -64.26 -8.32
N PRO A 267 27.96 -63.64 -7.50
CA PRO A 267 26.95 -64.36 -6.74
C PRO A 267 25.56 -64.18 -7.37
N ARG A 268 24.87 -65.32 -7.44
CA ARG A 268 23.49 -65.57 -7.86
C ARG A 268 22.51 -64.40 -7.71
N ALA A 269 21.76 -64.19 -8.80
CA ALA A 269 20.59 -63.33 -8.90
C ALA A 269 19.49 -63.73 -7.90
N PRO A 270 19.07 -62.83 -6.98
CA PRO A 270 17.80 -62.94 -6.30
C PRO A 270 16.66 -62.49 -7.24
N GLU A 271 15.56 -63.23 -7.20
CA GLU A 271 14.31 -62.96 -7.93
C GLU A 271 13.85 -61.49 -7.80
N PRO A 272 13.30 -60.89 -8.88
CA PRO A 272 12.86 -59.50 -8.88
C PRO A 272 11.65 -59.33 -7.95
N ALA A 273 11.91 -58.84 -6.74
CA ALA A 273 10.89 -58.30 -5.87
C ALA A 273 10.11 -57.21 -6.63
N PRO A 274 8.78 -57.08 -6.41
CA PRO A 274 7.94 -56.14 -7.13
C PRO A 274 8.57 -54.74 -7.03
N GLU A 275 8.84 -54.12 -8.17
CA GLU A 275 9.38 -52.77 -8.29
C GLU A 275 8.47 -51.79 -7.52
N THR A 276 8.76 -51.60 -6.24
CA THR A 276 8.28 -50.46 -5.48
C THR A 276 8.93 -49.27 -6.15
N LYS A 277 8.17 -48.63 -7.08
CA LYS A 277 8.53 -47.39 -7.76
C LYS A 277 9.12 -46.45 -6.71
N ALA A 278 10.46 -46.36 -6.69
CA ALA A 278 11.17 -45.53 -5.75
C ALA A 278 10.64 -44.12 -5.98
N VAL A 279 9.89 -43.60 -4.99
CA VAL A 279 9.43 -42.21 -5.02
C VAL A 279 10.70 -41.38 -5.09
N GLN A 280 11.04 -40.88 -6.29
CA GLN A 280 12.18 -40.01 -6.51
C GLN A 280 12.00 -38.83 -5.56
N ARG A 281 12.78 -38.81 -4.49
CA ARG A 281 12.82 -37.70 -3.56
C ARG A 281 13.58 -36.57 -4.25
N PHE A 282 12.84 -35.68 -4.92
CA PHE A 282 13.37 -34.41 -5.39
C PHE A 282 13.85 -33.62 -4.17
N SER A 283 15.15 -33.71 -3.86
CA SER A 283 15.71 -33.09 -2.67
C SER A 283 16.23 -31.68 -2.93
N ARG A 284 16.39 -31.26 -4.19
CA ARG A 284 16.87 -29.93 -4.57
C ARG A 284 15.92 -29.27 -5.56
N PHE A 285 15.77 -27.95 -5.44
CA PHE A 285 14.91 -27.14 -6.31
C PHE A 285 15.25 -27.29 -7.80
N LEU A 286 16.55 -27.39 -8.15
CA LEU A 286 16.98 -27.55 -9.55
C LEU A 286 16.77 -28.97 -10.10
N ASP A 287 16.49 -29.95 -9.24
CA ASP A 287 16.17 -31.33 -9.66
C ASP A 287 14.69 -31.43 -10.10
N LEU A 288 13.86 -30.43 -9.79
CA LEU A 288 12.47 -30.37 -10.26
C LEU A 288 12.42 -30.19 -11.78
N PRO A 289 11.44 -30.76 -12.49
CA PRO A 289 11.22 -30.45 -13.90
C PRO A 289 11.04 -28.93 -14.15
N PRO A 290 11.49 -28.41 -15.32
CA PRO A 290 11.38 -26.98 -15.65
C PRO A 290 9.97 -26.41 -15.50
N GLU A 291 8.94 -27.21 -15.77
CA GLU A 291 7.53 -26.81 -15.66
C GLU A 291 7.15 -26.49 -14.22
N LEU A 292 7.63 -27.29 -13.25
CA LEU A 292 7.38 -27.05 -11.83
C LEU A 292 8.18 -25.85 -11.33
N ARG A 293 9.44 -25.69 -11.79
CA ARG A 293 10.24 -24.50 -11.46
C ARG A 293 9.57 -23.23 -11.97
N ASN A 294 9.09 -23.23 -13.21
CA ASN A 294 8.36 -22.10 -13.80
C ASN A 294 7.08 -21.77 -13.03
N ARG A 295 6.31 -22.78 -12.59
CA ARG A 295 5.14 -22.53 -11.72
C ARG A 295 5.52 -21.89 -10.39
N ILE A 296 6.62 -22.33 -9.78
CA ILE A 296 7.14 -21.73 -8.55
C ILE A 296 7.60 -20.29 -8.81
N TYR A 297 8.33 -20.03 -9.91
CA TYR A 297 8.72 -18.68 -10.30
C TYR A 297 7.51 -17.78 -10.51
N SER A 298 6.49 -18.23 -11.25
CA SER A 298 5.26 -17.46 -11.44
C SER A 298 4.56 -17.16 -10.11
N PHE A 299 4.50 -18.13 -9.20
CA PHE A 299 3.91 -17.92 -7.87
C PHE A 299 4.65 -16.87 -7.05
N VAL A 300 5.99 -16.85 -7.11
CA VAL A 300 6.82 -15.94 -6.31
C VAL A 300 6.98 -14.56 -6.97
N LEU A 301 7.06 -14.51 -8.30
CA LEU A 301 7.43 -13.32 -9.06
C LEU A 301 6.24 -12.57 -9.65
N CYS A 302 5.08 -13.20 -9.81
CA CYS A 302 3.89 -12.53 -10.33
C CYS A 302 3.04 -11.98 -9.18
N GLY A 303 2.99 -10.64 -9.06
CA GLY A 303 2.11 -9.97 -8.11
C GLY A 303 0.65 -9.97 -8.60
N LYS A 304 -0.31 -9.92 -7.68
CA LYS A 304 -1.75 -9.80 -8.01
C LYS A 304 -2.14 -8.41 -8.58
N GLY A 305 -1.20 -7.49 -8.70
CA GLY A 305 -1.46 -6.12 -9.15
C GLY A 305 -0.22 -5.48 -9.77
N PRO A 306 -0.35 -4.25 -10.29
CA PRO A 306 0.75 -3.55 -10.92
C PRO A 306 1.88 -3.28 -9.92
N ILE A 307 3.11 -3.52 -10.36
CA ILE A 307 4.33 -3.31 -9.59
C ILE A 307 4.80 -1.89 -9.81
N ASN A 308 5.00 -1.14 -8.73
CA ASN A 308 5.71 0.13 -8.76
C ASN A 308 7.20 -0.11 -8.49
N PRO A 309 8.10 0.05 -9.47
CA PRO A 309 9.53 -0.16 -9.24
C PRO A 309 10.08 0.83 -8.22
N SER A 310 10.85 0.32 -7.26
CA SER A 310 11.58 1.17 -6.30
C SER A 310 12.53 2.11 -7.06
N THR A 311 12.74 3.31 -6.52
CA THR A 311 13.82 4.20 -6.96
C THR A 311 15.21 3.69 -6.60
N ARG A 312 15.29 2.69 -5.71
CA ARG A 312 16.55 1.99 -5.45
C ARG A 312 16.93 1.19 -6.69
N PRO A 313 18.23 1.13 -7.04
CA PRO A 313 18.68 0.32 -8.16
C PRO A 313 18.16 -1.11 -8.00
N PRO A 314 17.69 -1.76 -9.09
CA PRO A 314 17.11 -3.08 -9.01
C PRO A 314 18.07 -4.04 -8.31
N THR A 315 17.62 -4.66 -7.21
CA THR A 315 18.38 -5.71 -6.53
C THR A 315 18.50 -6.98 -7.37
N SER A 316 18.15 -6.99 -8.65
CA SER A 316 18.39 -8.10 -9.57
C SER A 316 19.72 -8.00 -10.32
N SER A 317 20.44 -6.88 -10.22
CA SER A 317 21.78 -6.81 -10.81
C SER A 317 22.72 -7.70 -10.01
N TYR A 318 23.40 -8.63 -10.70
CA TYR A 318 24.54 -9.34 -10.16
C TYR A 318 25.62 -8.28 -9.91
N THR A 319 25.71 -7.77 -8.69
CA THR A 319 26.77 -6.82 -8.34
C THR A 319 28.05 -7.63 -8.29
N ASP A 320 28.95 -7.38 -9.24
CA ASP A 320 30.30 -7.91 -9.21
C ASP A 320 30.88 -7.58 -7.82
N CYS A 321 31.35 -8.59 -7.08
CA CYS A 321 31.57 -8.58 -5.62
C CYS A 321 32.63 -7.59 -5.12
N ARG A 322 33.06 -6.63 -5.94
CA ARG A 322 34.20 -5.73 -5.71
C ARG A 322 33.81 -4.37 -5.13
N VAL A 323 32.52 -4.04 -5.06
CA VAL A 323 32.08 -2.80 -4.38
C VAL A 323 31.80 -3.13 -2.91
N PRO A 324 32.52 -2.51 -1.95
CA PRO A 324 32.29 -2.74 -0.53
C PRO A 324 30.85 -2.38 -0.17
N LYS A 325 30.07 -3.39 0.20
CA LYS A 325 28.66 -3.24 0.61
C LYS A 325 28.63 -2.54 1.96
N ILE A 326 28.15 -1.30 2.01
CA ILE A 326 27.65 -0.75 3.26
C ILE A 326 26.50 -1.68 3.70
N PRO A 327 26.53 -2.26 4.92
CA PRO A 327 25.50 -3.16 5.41
C PRO A 327 24.24 -2.37 5.74
N THR A 328 23.56 -1.91 4.70
CA THR A 328 22.16 -1.54 4.78
C THR A 328 21.37 -2.82 4.59
N GLU A 329 20.47 -3.11 5.52
CA GLU A 329 19.51 -4.21 5.40
C GLU A 329 18.82 -4.09 4.03
N THR A 330 19.23 -4.93 3.09
CA THR A 330 18.67 -4.93 1.76
C THR A 330 17.25 -5.46 1.92
N PRO A 331 16.22 -4.68 1.56
CA PRO A 331 14.84 -5.12 1.76
C PRO A 331 14.64 -6.44 1.02
N HIS A 332 14.01 -7.41 1.69
CA HIS A 332 13.66 -8.69 1.09
C HIS A 332 12.79 -8.46 -0.15
N SER A 333 13.41 -8.54 -1.32
CA SER A 333 12.76 -8.38 -2.62
C SER A 333 12.62 -9.75 -3.27
N ALA A 334 11.49 -10.02 -3.91
CA ALA A 334 11.32 -11.22 -4.73
C ALA A 334 12.41 -11.34 -5.82
N LEU A 335 12.99 -10.21 -6.23
CA LEU A 335 14.12 -10.15 -7.17
C LEU A 335 15.43 -10.74 -6.62
N ALA A 336 15.56 -10.95 -5.31
CA ALA A 336 16.71 -11.65 -4.74
C ALA A 336 16.82 -13.08 -5.29
N LEU A 337 15.70 -13.69 -5.68
CA LEU A 337 15.68 -15.00 -6.35
C LEU A 337 16.51 -14.97 -7.65
N LEU A 338 16.42 -13.89 -8.42
CA LEU A 338 17.15 -13.73 -9.68
C LEU A 338 18.67 -13.60 -9.48
N GLN A 339 19.13 -13.33 -8.25
CA GLN A 339 20.55 -13.24 -7.93
C GLN A 339 21.17 -14.56 -7.49
N THR A 340 20.38 -15.63 -7.33
CA THR A 340 20.85 -16.88 -6.72
C THR A 340 21.85 -17.62 -7.61
N ASN A 341 21.50 -17.89 -8.87
CA ASN A 341 22.39 -18.50 -9.86
C ASN A 341 21.95 -18.18 -11.31
N LYS A 342 22.83 -18.47 -12.29
CA LYS A 342 22.61 -18.16 -13.71
C LYS A 342 21.39 -18.87 -14.31
N GLN A 343 21.15 -20.12 -13.94
CA GLN A 343 20.03 -20.90 -14.45
C GLN A 343 18.70 -20.33 -13.98
N VAL A 344 18.58 -20.05 -12.67
CA VAL A 344 17.39 -19.39 -12.09
C VAL A 344 17.17 -18.03 -12.72
N PHE A 345 18.22 -17.25 -12.94
CA PHE A 345 18.10 -15.96 -13.63
C PHE A 345 17.51 -16.13 -15.04
N GLN A 346 18.05 -17.04 -15.85
CA GLN A 346 17.60 -17.27 -17.23
C GLN A 346 16.16 -17.75 -17.31
N GLU A 347 15.76 -18.65 -16.42
CA GLU A 347 14.40 -19.20 -16.40
C GLU A 347 13.36 -18.18 -15.88
N ALA A 348 13.73 -17.41 -14.85
CA ALA A 348 12.76 -16.63 -14.08
C ALA A 348 12.67 -15.15 -14.48
N VAL A 349 13.70 -14.57 -15.13
CA VAL A 349 13.72 -13.13 -15.46
C VAL A 349 12.58 -12.75 -16.41
N GLY A 350 12.31 -13.58 -17.42
CA GLY A 350 11.22 -13.34 -18.37
C GLY A 350 9.84 -13.40 -17.72
N ILE A 351 9.66 -14.27 -16.73
CA ILE A 351 8.41 -14.39 -15.97
C ILE A 351 8.15 -13.10 -15.18
N TYR A 352 9.15 -12.57 -14.47
CA TYR A 352 8.96 -11.33 -13.71
C TYR A 352 8.64 -10.13 -14.62
N TYR A 353 9.42 -9.89 -15.67
CA TYR A 353 9.23 -8.69 -16.49
C TYR A 353 8.08 -8.82 -17.50
N GLY A 354 7.74 -10.04 -17.94
CA GLY A 354 6.70 -10.28 -18.93
C GLY A 354 5.31 -10.54 -18.37
N SER A 355 5.20 -11.13 -17.19
CA SER A 355 3.89 -11.46 -16.62
C SER A 355 3.34 -10.39 -15.67
N ASN A 356 4.15 -9.41 -15.26
CA ASN A 356 3.69 -8.31 -14.40
C ASN A 356 3.38 -7.05 -15.20
N ALA A 357 2.44 -6.26 -14.68
CA ALA A 357 2.25 -4.87 -15.09
C ALA A 357 3.12 -3.94 -14.26
N PHE A 358 3.67 -2.89 -14.87
CA PHE A 358 4.46 -1.89 -14.16
C PHE A 358 3.71 -0.57 -14.11
N VAL A 359 3.58 0.02 -12.93
CA VAL A 359 3.01 1.36 -12.75
C VAL A 359 4.11 2.35 -12.40
N PHE A 360 4.16 3.45 -13.14
CA PHE A 360 5.06 4.55 -12.89
C PHE A 360 4.26 5.78 -12.54
N TYR A 361 4.55 6.33 -11.37
CA TYR A 361 3.88 7.53 -10.87
C TYR A 361 4.51 8.81 -11.43
N TYR A 362 5.66 8.67 -12.09
CA TYR A 362 6.42 9.75 -12.72
C TYR A 362 7.01 9.31 -14.05
N PRO A 363 6.96 10.18 -15.08
CA PRO A 363 7.70 9.96 -16.32
C PRO A 363 9.20 9.73 -16.06
N ILE A 364 9.81 10.56 -15.19
CA ILE A 364 11.23 10.40 -14.85
C ILE A 364 11.54 9.08 -14.15
N GLN A 365 10.62 8.54 -13.34
CA GLN A 365 10.79 7.24 -12.71
C GLN A 365 10.84 6.13 -13.75
N SER A 366 9.94 6.17 -14.75
CA SER A 366 9.96 5.21 -15.86
C SER A 366 11.27 5.29 -16.64
N MET A 367 11.76 6.50 -16.92
CA MET A 367 13.03 6.72 -17.63
C MET A 367 14.21 6.14 -16.84
N MET A 368 14.34 6.50 -15.55
CA MET A 368 15.42 6.00 -14.69
C MET A 368 15.37 4.47 -14.56
N PHE A 369 14.17 3.90 -14.39
CA PHE A 369 13.99 2.46 -14.30
C PHE A 369 14.43 1.77 -15.59
N LEU A 370 13.94 2.23 -16.74
CA LEU A 370 14.31 1.67 -18.04
C LEU A 370 15.81 1.82 -18.29
N GLU A 371 16.42 2.95 -17.96
CA GLU A 371 17.87 3.13 -18.11
C GLU A 371 18.68 2.18 -17.22
N SER A 372 18.16 1.83 -16.04
CA SER A 372 18.85 0.94 -15.09
C SER A 372 18.82 -0.55 -15.44
N ILE A 373 17.96 -0.97 -16.39
CA ILE A 373 17.80 -2.39 -16.75
C ILE A 373 18.40 -2.70 -18.13
N SER A 374 18.87 -3.94 -18.30
CA SER A 374 19.49 -4.40 -19.55
C SER A 374 18.47 -4.52 -20.69
N GLY A 375 18.94 -4.47 -21.94
CA GLY A 375 18.10 -4.65 -23.13
C GLY A 375 17.27 -5.94 -23.10
N THR A 376 17.86 -7.05 -22.65
CA THR A 376 17.15 -8.33 -22.46
C THR A 376 15.99 -8.23 -21.47
N ARG A 377 16.11 -7.40 -20.42
CA ARG A 377 15.00 -7.18 -19.47
C ARG A 377 13.91 -6.29 -20.07
N LYS A 378 14.32 -5.27 -20.83
CA LYS A 378 13.40 -4.38 -21.57
C LYS A 378 12.54 -5.17 -22.55
N SER A 379 13.11 -6.14 -23.25
CA SER A 379 12.39 -6.96 -24.25
C SER A 379 11.34 -7.89 -23.65
N TYR A 380 11.22 -8.01 -22.33
CA TYR A 380 10.13 -8.76 -21.72
C TYR A 380 8.97 -7.87 -21.30
N ILE A 381 9.14 -6.54 -21.20
CA ILE A 381 8.12 -5.67 -20.62
C ILE A 381 6.95 -5.49 -21.60
N LYS A 382 5.76 -5.94 -21.18
CA LYS A 382 4.52 -5.89 -21.99
C LYS A 382 3.52 -4.85 -21.54
N ASN A 383 3.42 -4.58 -20.24
CA ASN A 383 2.32 -3.85 -19.63
C ASN A 383 2.85 -2.69 -18.79
N ILE A 384 2.52 -1.45 -19.18
CA ILE A 384 2.94 -0.24 -18.46
C ILE A 384 1.75 0.69 -18.23
N THR A 385 1.59 1.15 -16.99
CA THR A 385 0.73 2.26 -16.61
C THR A 385 1.59 3.45 -16.22
N LEU A 386 1.37 4.61 -16.85
CA LEU A 386 2.11 5.84 -16.60
C LEU A 386 1.17 6.94 -16.14
N TRP A 387 1.41 7.49 -14.95
CA TRP A 387 0.71 8.66 -14.46
C TRP A 387 1.30 9.93 -15.05
N TYR A 388 0.43 10.82 -15.50
CA TYR A 388 0.76 12.13 -15.99
C TYR A 388 -0.01 13.20 -15.21
N LYS A 389 0.75 14.14 -14.66
CA LYS A 389 0.24 15.31 -13.95
C LYS A 389 0.96 16.56 -14.44
N GLN A 390 0.25 17.68 -14.56
CA GLN A 390 0.72 18.87 -15.27
C GLN A 390 1.90 19.61 -14.59
N ALA A 391 2.38 19.14 -13.44
CA ALA A 391 3.23 19.90 -12.53
C ALA A 391 4.71 20.08 -12.94
N TYR A 392 5.20 19.43 -14.00
CA TYR A 392 6.63 19.43 -14.32
C TYR A 392 6.90 19.79 -15.79
N GLN A 393 6.91 21.09 -16.06
CA GLN A 393 7.55 21.65 -17.25
C GLN A 393 8.90 22.25 -16.83
N GLN A 394 9.99 21.83 -17.47
CA GLN A 394 11.28 22.51 -17.38
C GLN A 394 11.73 22.90 -18.79
N GLY A 395 11.89 24.20 -19.03
CA GLY A 395 12.38 24.70 -20.32
C GLY A 395 11.46 24.41 -21.52
N GLY A 396 10.14 24.33 -21.30
CA GLY A 396 9.16 24.07 -22.37
C GLY A 396 9.09 22.62 -22.87
N MET A 397 9.97 21.74 -22.41
CA MET A 397 9.90 20.31 -22.71
C MET A 397 9.18 19.56 -21.60
N HIS A 398 8.28 18.65 -21.98
CA HIS A 398 7.63 17.76 -21.04
C HIS A 398 8.49 16.50 -20.86
N PHE A 399 8.85 16.17 -19.62
CA PHE A 399 9.48 14.86 -19.28
C PHE A 399 8.66 13.67 -19.77
N PHE A 400 7.36 13.88 -19.97
CA PHE A 400 6.46 12.91 -20.56
C PHE A 400 6.86 12.51 -21.98
N ASP A 401 7.26 13.45 -22.83
CA ASP A 401 7.65 13.12 -24.22
C ASP A 401 8.90 12.25 -24.26
N PHE A 402 9.85 12.50 -23.35
CA PHE A 402 11.05 11.66 -23.19
C PHE A 402 10.71 10.27 -22.66
N ALA A 403 9.78 10.16 -21.71
CA ALA A 403 9.29 8.86 -21.25
C ALA A 403 8.62 8.09 -22.38
N LEU A 404 7.73 8.72 -23.15
CA LEU A 404 7.10 8.09 -24.31
C LEU A 404 8.13 7.65 -25.36
N LEU A 405 9.17 8.44 -25.60
CA LEU A 405 10.26 8.04 -26.50
C LEU A 405 10.95 6.76 -25.99
N GLN A 406 11.26 6.66 -24.70
CA GLN A 406 11.85 5.45 -24.12
C GLN A 406 10.89 4.25 -24.20
N LEU A 407 9.60 4.47 -23.92
CA LEU A 407 8.57 3.43 -24.01
C LEU A 407 8.37 2.93 -25.44
N SER A 408 8.51 3.80 -26.44
CA SER A 408 8.41 3.41 -27.86
C SER A 408 9.55 2.50 -28.31
N ASN A 409 10.66 2.42 -27.55
CA ASN A 409 11.76 1.50 -27.82
C ASN A 409 11.56 0.10 -27.22
N LEU A 410 10.45 -0.14 -26.50
CA LEU A 410 10.13 -1.44 -25.92
C LEU A 410 9.43 -2.32 -26.98
N LEU A 411 10.20 -3.20 -27.62
CA LEU A 411 9.73 -4.04 -28.73
C LEU A 411 8.56 -4.97 -28.38
N SER A 412 8.41 -5.31 -27.10
CA SER A 412 7.36 -6.21 -26.61
C SER A 412 6.27 -5.50 -25.82
N LEU A 413 6.22 -4.16 -25.86
CA LEU A 413 5.16 -3.41 -25.20
C LEU A 413 3.84 -3.68 -25.93
N GLU A 414 2.90 -4.31 -25.23
CA GLU A 414 1.58 -4.68 -25.75
C GLU A 414 0.51 -3.70 -25.25
N HIS A 415 0.62 -3.26 -23.99
CA HIS A 415 -0.36 -2.39 -23.35
C HIS A 415 0.31 -1.18 -22.66
N LEU A 416 -0.15 0.01 -23.01
CA LEU A 416 0.20 1.28 -22.39
C LEU A 416 -1.06 1.97 -21.87
N GLU A 417 -1.11 2.21 -20.57
CA GLU A 417 -2.15 2.98 -19.91
C GLU A 417 -1.59 4.32 -19.43
N ILE A 418 -2.30 5.42 -19.68
CA ILE A 418 -1.93 6.77 -19.26
C ILE A 418 -3.02 7.28 -18.32
N LEU A 419 -2.62 7.60 -17.09
CA LEU A 419 -3.52 8.11 -16.06
C LEU A 419 -3.35 9.62 -15.95
N LEU A 420 -4.41 10.35 -16.26
CA LEU A 420 -4.44 11.82 -16.31
C LEU A 420 -5.12 12.39 -15.08
N ASP A 421 -4.59 13.49 -14.56
CA ASP A 421 -5.32 14.24 -13.53
C ASP A 421 -6.63 14.85 -14.08
N GLU A 422 -7.57 15.12 -13.16
CA GLU A 422 -8.89 15.65 -13.48
C GLU A 422 -8.85 16.98 -14.26
N THR A 423 -7.84 17.82 -14.01
CA THR A 423 -7.74 19.14 -14.65
C THR A 423 -7.38 18.98 -16.11
N ILE A 424 -6.36 18.17 -16.41
CA ILE A 424 -5.96 17.84 -17.77
C ILE A 424 -7.10 17.14 -18.50
N ALA A 425 -7.71 16.16 -17.85
CA ALA A 425 -8.82 15.42 -18.43
C ALA A 425 -9.97 16.34 -18.85
N ARG A 426 -10.36 17.26 -17.97
CA ARG A 426 -11.40 18.25 -18.22
C ARG A 426 -11.01 19.21 -19.34
N ASN A 427 -9.76 19.63 -19.43
CA ASN A 427 -9.27 20.51 -20.49
C ASN A 427 -9.30 19.81 -21.86
N ILE A 428 -8.88 18.54 -21.92
CA ILE A 428 -8.96 17.74 -23.15
C ILE A 428 -10.42 17.56 -23.57
N GLN A 429 -11.32 17.23 -22.63
CA GLN A 429 -12.74 17.07 -22.92
C GLN A 429 -13.41 18.35 -23.45
N ARG A 430 -12.97 19.53 -22.97
CA ARG A 430 -13.43 20.83 -23.46
C ARG A 430 -12.81 21.22 -24.81
N GLY A 431 -11.88 20.43 -25.34
CA GLY A 431 -11.10 20.76 -26.54
C GLY A 431 -10.12 21.91 -26.31
N SER A 432 -9.88 22.31 -25.06
CA SER A 432 -8.95 23.39 -24.71
C SER A 432 -7.50 22.92 -24.59
N ALA A 433 -7.26 21.61 -24.60
CA ALA A 433 -5.92 21.02 -24.59
C ALA A 433 -5.86 19.75 -25.47
N LYS A 434 -4.68 19.48 -26.02
CA LYS A 434 -4.35 18.19 -26.66
C LYS A 434 -3.80 17.21 -25.63
N LEU A 435 -3.83 15.92 -25.95
CA LEU A 435 -3.15 14.93 -25.12
C LEU A 435 -1.62 15.17 -25.19
N PRO A 436 -0.91 15.19 -24.06
CA PRO A 436 0.55 15.29 -24.06
C PRO A 436 1.16 14.13 -24.86
N GLY A 437 2.12 14.43 -25.74
CA GLY A 437 2.76 13.42 -26.58
C GLY A 437 1.82 12.73 -27.58
N GLU A 438 0.66 13.32 -27.91
CA GLU A 438 -0.37 12.73 -28.79
C GLU A 438 0.20 12.07 -30.06
N GLU A 439 1.13 12.74 -30.75
CA GLU A 439 1.73 12.21 -31.97
C GLU A 439 2.51 10.90 -31.73
N ARG A 440 3.29 10.83 -30.64
CA ARG A 440 4.01 9.60 -30.25
C ARG A 440 3.04 8.49 -29.90
N LEU A 441 1.95 8.81 -29.19
CA LEU A 441 0.91 7.86 -28.83
C LEU A 441 0.19 7.28 -30.06
N ARG A 442 -0.03 8.11 -31.10
CA ARG A 442 -0.52 7.64 -32.40
C ARG A 442 0.48 6.71 -33.07
N GLN A 443 1.78 7.03 -33.03
CA GLN A 443 2.83 6.16 -33.58
C GLN A 443 2.88 4.81 -32.86
N MET A 444 2.78 4.78 -31.53
CA MET A 444 2.74 3.54 -30.75
C MET A 444 1.48 2.72 -31.07
N THR A 445 0.32 3.38 -31.22
CA THR A 445 -0.92 2.73 -31.68
C THR A 445 -0.75 2.13 -33.07
N LYS A 446 -0.07 2.84 -33.99
CA LYS A 446 0.24 2.33 -35.35
C LYS A 446 1.12 1.07 -35.28
N ALA A 447 2.07 1.04 -34.35
CA ALA A 447 2.95 -0.09 -34.08
C ALA A 447 2.26 -1.27 -33.36
N GLY A 448 0.97 -1.19 -33.05
CA GLY A 448 0.18 -2.28 -32.46
C GLY A 448 0.00 -2.22 -30.94
N VAL A 449 0.52 -1.18 -30.28
CA VAL A 449 0.36 -1.01 -28.82
C VAL A 449 -1.09 -0.65 -28.48
N THR A 450 -1.69 -1.39 -27.55
CA THR A 450 -2.98 -1.06 -26.95
C THR A 450 -2.82 0.13 -26.02
N LEU A 451 -3.53 1.21 -26.32
CA LEU A 451 -3.43 2.48 -25.61
C LEU A 451 -4.74 2.81 -24.92
N THR A 452 -4.65 3.13 -23.64
CA THR A 452 -5.78 3.66 -22.85
C THR A 452 -5.35 4.92 -22.13
N CYS A 453 -6.06 6.03 -22.32
CA CYS A 453 -5.88 7.24 -21.54
C CYS A 453 -7.14 7.46 -20.71
N ARG A 454 -7.04 7.44 -19.38
CA ARG A 454 -8.19 7.65 -18.49
C ARG A 454 -7.87 8.60 -17.35
N CYS A 455 -8.92 9.16 -16.78
CA CYS A 455 -8.90 9.97 -15.58
C CYS A 455 -9.57 9.17 -14.45
N PRO A 456 -8.79 8.58 -13.51
CA PRO A 456 -9.36 7.82 -12.41
C PRO A 456 -10.33 8.67 -11.57
N GLU A 457 -9.96 9.91 -11.25
CA GLU A 457 -10.76 10.80 -10.40
C GLU A 457 -12.12 11.15 -11.02
N GLY A 458 -12.18 11.29 -12.35
CA GLY A 458 -13.41 11.55 -13.09
C GLY A 458 -14.16 10.29 -13.53
N ASP A 459 -13.56 9.10 -13.37
CA ASP A 459 -14.02 7.84 -13.94
C ASP A 459 -14.30 7.92 -15.46
N VAL A 460 -13.44 8.63 -16.19
CA VAL A 460 -13.61 8.83 -17.64
C VAL A 460 -12.44 8.26 -18.43
N ILE A 461 -12.75 7.48 -19.45
CA ILE A 461 -11.80 7.12 -20.51
C ILE A 461 -11.83 8.23 -21.56
N ILE A 462 -10.67 8.84 -21.79
CA ILE A 462 -10.50 9.97 -22.72
C ILE A 462 -10.15 9.48 -24.11
N TRP A 463 -9.35 8.41 -24.20
CA TRP A 463 -8.94 7.79 -25.44
C TRP A 463 -8.72 6.30 -25.20
N HIS A 464 -9.31 5.46 -26.03
CA HIS A 464 -8.96 4.05 -26.18
C HIS A 464 -8.89 3.71 -27.67
N ASN A 465 -7.94 2.87 -28.10
CA ASN A 465 -7.74 2.51 -29.51
C ASN A 465 -8.34 1.15 -29.92
N TYR A 466 -9.00 0.45 -29.00
CA TYR A 466 -9.80 -0.74 -29.27
C TYR A 466 -11.26 -0.52 -28.85
N ASP A 467 -12.19 -1.31 -29.39
CA ASP A 467 -13.57 -1.36 -28.92
C ASP A 467 -13.75 -2.43 -27.82
N GLU A 468 -14.97 -2.55 -27.29
CA GLU A 468 -15.30 -3.54 -26.25
C GLU A 468 -15.17 -4.99 -26.73
N ALA A 469 -15.21 -5.23 -28.04
CA ALA A 469 -15.02 -6.52 -28.66
C ALA A 469 -13.53 -6.82 -28.96
N GLY A 470 -12.62 -5.91 -28.61
CA GLY A 470 -11.19 -6.05 -28.87
C GLY A 470 -10.79 -5.79 -30.31
N ASN A 471 -11.66 -5.18 -31.13
CA ASN A 471 -11.32 -4.77 -32.48
C ASN A 471 -10.63 -3.41 -32.46
N ARG A 472 -9.65 -3.23 -33.34
CA ARG A 472 -8.95 -1.95 -33.50
C ARG A 472 -9.90 -0.90 -34.09
N ILE A 473 -9.93 0.30 -33.50
CA ILE A 473 -10.72 1.41 -34.04
C ILE A 473 -9.92 2.04 -35.20
N GLU A 474 -10.27 1.69 -36.45
CA GLU A 474 -9.39 1.95 -37.60
C GLU A 474 -9.34 3.42 -38.06
N SER A 475 -10.36 4.27 -37.83
CA SER A 475 -10.36 5.61 -38.47
C SER A 475 -11.43 6.61 -38.02
N GLY A 476 -11.92 6.53 -36.77
CA GLY A 476 -12.79 7.56 -36.17
C GLY A 476 -12.02 8.45 -35.21
N ASN A 477 -12.50 9.68 -34.95
CA ASN A 477 -11.97 10.57 -33.91
C ASN A 477 -11.66 9.76 -32.62
N PRO A 478 -10.38 9.56 -32.24
CA PRO A 478 -9.99 8.58 -31.22
C PRO A 478 -10.46 8.97 -29.81
N TYR A 479 -10.90 10.23 -29.66
CA TYR A 479 -11.70 10.67 -28.54
C TYR A 479 -13.11 10.09 -28.68
N ARG A 480 -13.28 8.79 -28.43
CA ARG A 480 -14.60 8.25 -28.12
C ARG A 480 -15.04 8.94 -26.84
N ARG A 481 -15.89 9.97 -26.97
CA ARG A 481 -16.71 10.43 -25.84
C ARG A 481 -17.57 9.24 -25.44
N LEU A 482 -17.11 8.40 -24.50
CA LEU A 482 -18.06 7.75 -23.61
C LEU A 482 -18.86 8.90 -23.03
N SER A 483 -20.13 8.96 -23.42
CA SER A 483 -20.87 10.19 -23.32
C SER A 483 -20.93 10.55 -21.84
N ILE A 484 -20.73 11.81 -21.50
CA ILE A 484 -20.93 12.28 -20.11
C ILE A 484 -22.33 11.85 -19.62
N SER A 485 -23.29 11.63 -20.51
CA SER A 485 -24.59 11.01 -20.25
C SER A 485 -24.52 9.55 -19.79
N GLU A 486 -23.69 8.67 -20.36
CA GLU A 486 -23.56 7.27 -19.91
C GLU A 486 -22.81 7.17 -18.58
N ALA A 487 -21.73 7.94 -18.38
CA ALA A 487 -21.06 8.02 -17.08
C ALA A 487 -21.99 8.62 -16.00
N ARG A 488 -22.79 9.65 -16.35
CA ARG A 488 -23.83 10.18 -15.45
C ARG A 488 -24.96 9.18 -15.20
N LEU A 489 -25.39 8.41 -16.20
CA LEU A 489 -26.40 7.36 -16.06
C LEU A 489 -25.89 6.21 -15.17
N MET A 490 -24.61 5.86 -15.26
CA MET A 490 -23.99 4.90 -14.32
C MET A 490 -23.91 5.46 -12.90
N ILE A 491 -23.55 6.73 -12.74
CA ILE A 491 -23.54 7.40 -11.42
C ILE A 491 -24.97 7.54 -10.86
N GLU A 492 -25.98 7.84 -11.68
CA GLU A 492 -27.37 7.86 -11.25
C GLU A 492 -27.91 6.47 -10.94
N GLY A 493 -27.56 5.46 -11.73
CA GLY A 493 -27.86 4.05 -11.45
C GLY A 493 -27.26 3.59 -10.13
N ALA A 494 -26.00 3.94 -9.86
CA ALA A 494 -25.35 3.67 -8.57
C ALA A 494 -26.06 4.37 -7.40
N LYS A 495 -26.51 5.62 -7.57
CA LYS A 495 -27.31 6.34 -6.56
C LYS A 495 -28.70 5.74 -6.33
N VAL A 496 -29.29 5.05 -7.31
CA VAL A 496 -30.57 4.35 -7.17
C VAL A 496 -30.38 3.03 -6.42
N VAL A 497 -29.31 2.29 -6.71
CA VAL A 497 -28.95 1.07 -5.98
C VAL A 497 -28.58 1.39 -4.53
N GLU A 498 -27.78 2.43 -4.30
CA GLU A 498 -27.39 2.88 -2.95
C GLU A 498 -28.61 3.35 -2.13
N ARG A 499 -29.58 4.03 -2.76
CA ARG A 499 -30.87 4.38 -2.11
C ARG A 499 -31.70 3.17 -1.73
N ARG A 500 -31.67 2.09 -2.52
CA ARG A 500 -32.34 0.84 -2.17
C ARG A 500 -31.64 0.11 -1.03
N VAL A 501 -30.30 0.09 -1.04
CA VAL A 501 -29.49 -0.56 0.01
C VAL A 501 -29.54 0.19 1.35
N THR A 502 -29.84 1.49 1.34
CA THR A 502 -29.94 2.31 2.57
C THR A 502 -31.37 2.50 3.10
N GLN A 503 -32.39 1.97 2.39
CA GLN A 503 -33.79 2.01 2.80
C GLN A 503 -34.33 0.67 3.31
N GLU A 504 -33.49 -0.37 3.31
CA GLU A 504 -33.69 -1.65 4.03
C GLU A 504 -32.82 -1.66 5.29
#